data_AF-A0A8J6MJP3-F1
#
_entry.id   AF-A0A8J6MJP3-F1
#
_cell.length_a   1.000
_cell.length_b   1.000
_cell.length_c   1.000
_cell.angle_alpha   90.00
_cell.angle_beta   90.00
_cell.angle_gamma   90.00
#
_symmetry.space_group_name_H-M   'P 1'
#
loop_
_entity.id
_entity.type
_entity.pdbx_description
1 polymer ?
#
loop_
_entity_poly.entity_id
_entity_poly.type
_entity_poly.pdbx_seq_one_letter_code
_entity_poly.pdbx_strand_id
1 'polypeptide(L)'
;MFAIFPELLHQAEKGDLEAVACLVRKYFADGQVFVPNLRVAELCANAEIKIDQNIKTGAARLEAWDANGQFRIVISIHPEIRGIREQNYILAQMLGHVFLDLQPKMAKGELQRSIFEKKTSPLRALLLNPETLTPVDDFALSLLLPKAMVKKAMGTLSSRTDAAAFFNVELPLFECRLLLIDYYEKASGAAKSAFQSKPNPSTQARAEPGKTRSEQPRSVEPKSAARASASASSSSAPLSAEGKSRTDAAKPSPKTLAPSAEQTRAAKPQAPKKDDKAVANADLSSLARVNRSVAARTYKKEGERADVAATPQPSPGMERLRQLARKIDKSVDE
;
A
#
# COMPACT_ATOMS: atom_id res chain seq x y z
N MET A 1 11.37 4.31 11.11
CA MET A 1 11.27 5.44 10.18
C MET A 1 10.94 4.91 8.79
N PHE A 2 9.78 5.29 8.23
CA PHE A 2 9.40 4.83 6.89
C PHE A 2 10.42 5.26 5.82
N ALA A 3 10.85 4.33 4.98
CA ALA A 3 11.81 4.55 3.89
C ALA A 3 11.12 4.64 2.53
N ILE A 4 11.79 5.25 1.53
CA ILE A 4 11.34 5.24 0.14
C ILE A 4 11.89 3.98 -0.55
N PHE A 5 11.06 3.32 -1.35
CA PHE A 5 11.39 2.09 -2.06
C PHE A 5 11.38 2.35 -3.57
N PRO A 6 12.55 2.52 -4.21
CA PRO A 6 12.62 2.88 -5.63
C PRO A 6 11.92 1.89 -6.56
N GLU A 7 11.99 0.58 -6.28
CA GLU A 7 11.34 -0.44 -7.10
C GLU A 7 9.80 -0.34 -7.02
N LEU A 8 9.25 -0.05 -5.83
CA LEU A 8 7.82 0.19 -5.63
C LEU A 8 7.37 1.46 -6.36
N LEU A 9 8.15 2.54 -6.23
CA LEU A 9 7.86 3.82 -6.88
C LEU A 9 7.82 3.66 -8.40
N HIS A 10 8.81 2.99 -8.99
CA HIS A 10 8.89 2.73 -10.43
C HIS A 10 7.68 1.96 -10.96
N GLN A 11 7.21 0.93 -10.24
CA GLN A 11 6.01 0.19 -10.66
C GLN A 11 4.73 1.00 -10.50
N ALA A 12 4.64 1.84 -9.46
CA ALA A 12 3.52 2.74 -9.27
C ALA A 12 3.43 3.77 -10.40
N GLU A 13 4.56 4.33 -10.84
CA GLU A 13 4.62 5.26 -11.99
C GLU A 13 4.21 4.61 -13.32
N LYS A 14 4.45 3.30 -13.47
CA LYS A 14 3.95 2.51 -14.62
C LYS A 14 2.46 2.17 -14.53
N GLY A 15 1.85 2.38 -13.37
CA GLY A 15 0.46 1.98 -13.11
C GLY A 15 0.26 0.47 -12.95
N ASP A 16 1.32 -0.31 -12.70
CA ASP A 16 1.20 -1.77 -12.46
C ASP A 16 0.90 -2.04 -10.97
N LEU A 17 -0.36 -1.83 -10.59
CA LEU A 17 -0.82 -1.92 -9.20
C LEU A 17 -0.65 -3.33 -8.62
N GLU A 18 -0.77 -4.37 -9.45
CA GLU A 18 -0.54 -5.76 -9.06
C GLU A 18 0.94 -5.97 -8.68
N ALA A 19 1.86 -5.47 -9.50
CA ALA A 19 3.29 -5.56 -9.22
C ALA A 19 3.66 -4.78 -7.95
N VAL A 20 3.11 -3.58 -7.76
CA VAL A 20 3.31 -2.80 -6.51
C VAL A 20 2.83 -3.62 -5.31
N ALA A 21 1.62 -4.16 -5.35
CA ALA A 21 1.07 -4.97 -4.26
C ALA A 21 1.92 -6.22 -3.95
N CYS A 22 2.39 -6.93 -4.98
CA CYS A 22 3.28 -8.08 -4.83
C CYS A 22 4.64 -7.69 -4.21
N LEU A 23 5.21 -6.56 -4.62
CA LEU A 23 6.45 -6.04 -4.05
C LEU A 23 6.27 -5.62 -2.58
N VAL A 24 5.14 -5.01 -2.22
CA VAL A 24 4.83 -4.70 -0.81
C VAL A 24 4.80 -5.98 0.03
N ARG A 25 4.17 -7.06 -0.47
CA ARG A 25 4.24 -8.37 0.21
C ARG A 25 5.67 -8.88 0.30
N LYS A 26 6.44 -8.80 -0.78
CA LYS A 26 7.84 -9.25 -0.83
C LYS A 26 8.71 -8.55 0.22
N TYR A 27 8.58 -7.23 0.36
CA TYR A 27 9.42 -6.45 1.27
C TYR A 27 8.97 -6.50 2.72
N PHE A 28 7.66 -6.50 2.99
CA PHE A 28 7.14 -6.28 4.34
C PHE A 28 6.45 -7.49 4.96
N ALA A 29 6.20 -8.58 4.23
CA ALA A 29 5.51 -9.73 4.80
C ALA A 29 6.42 -10.71 5.57
N ASP A 30 7.72 -10.43 5.72
CA ASP A 30 8.69 -11.23 6.50
C ASP A 30 8.54 -12.76 6.32
N GLY A 31 8.68 -13.24 5.09
CA GLY A 31 8.50 -14.66 4.74
C GLY A 31 7.05 -15.09 4.48
N GLN A 32 6.05 -14.24 4.77
CA GLN A 32 4.63 -14.50 4.46
C GLN A 32 4.20 -14.07 3.05
N VAL A 33 5.16 -13.90 2.12
CA VAL A 33 4.89 -13.39 0.76
C VAL A 33 3.77 -14.18 0.07
N PHE A 34 3.78 -15.51 0.22
CA PHE A 34 2.82 -16.43 -0.40
C PHE A 34 1.73 -16.92 0.56
N VAL A 35 1.53 -16.26 1.72
CA VAL A 35 0.50 -16.65 2.68
C VAL A 35 -0.87 -16.09 2.23
N PRO A 36 -1.89 -16.93 2.02
CA PRO A 36 -3.21 -16.48 1.57
C PRO A 36 -3.92 -15.57 2.57
N ASN A 37 -3.80 -15.87 3.86
CA ASN A 37 -4.36 -15.07 4.96
C ASN A 37 -3.35 -14.00 5.41
N LEU A 38 -3.10 -13.03 4.54
CA LEU A 38 -2.17 -11.94 4.80
C LEU A 38 -2.66 -11.05 5.95
N ARG A 39 -1.82 -10.84 6.97
CA ARG A 39 -2.12 -9.94 8.08
C ARG A 39 -1.53 -8.56 7.83
N VAL A 40 -2.34 -7.64 7.31
CA VAL A 40 -1.85 -6.32 6.87
C VAL A 40 -1.35 -5.48 8.04
N ALA A 41 -1.86 -5.69 9.27
CA ALA A 41 -1.32 -5.03 10.45
C ALA A 41 0.17 -5.37 10.70
N GLU A 42 0.60 -6.60 10.43
CA GLU A 42 2.00 -7.02 10.53
C GLU A 42 2.85 -6.34 9.44
N LEU A 43 2.31 -6.18 8.23
CA LEU A 43 2.96 -5.45 7.15
C LEU A 43 3.15 -3.96 7.50
N CYS A 44 2.14 -3.33 8.08
CA CYS A 44 2.25 -1.94 8.56
C CYS A 44 3.33 -1.82 9.64
N ALA A 45 3.38 -2.75 10.59
CA ALA A 45 4.42 -2.75 11.63
C ALA A 45 5.82 -2.90 11.03
N ASN A 46 6.00 -3.81 10.07
CA ASN A 46 7.27 -4.02 9.36
C ASN A 46 7.69 -2.83 8.49
N ALA A 47 6.72 -2.08 7.97
CA ALA A 47 6.94 -0.80 7.30
C ALA A 47 7.10 0.38 8.27
N GLU A 48 7.10 0.14 9.58
CA GLU A 48 7.16 1.16 10.65
C GLU A 48 6.03 2.20 10.57
N ILE A 49 4.87 1.78 10.08
CA ILE A 49 3.63 2.54 10.05
C ILE A 49 2.87 2.26 11.35
N LYS A 50 2.63 3.30 12.14
CA LYS A 50 1.92 3.15 13.41
C LYS A 50 0.43 2.97 13.16
N ILE A 51 -0.17 1.97 13.80
CA ILE A 51 -1.62 1.79 13.85
C ILE A 51 -2.11 2.21 15.22
N ASP A 52 -3.16 3.04 15.28
CA ASP A 52 -3.87 3.35 16.52
C ASP A 52 -5.39 3.30 16.37
N GLN A 53 -6.10 3.44 17.49
CA GLN A 53 -7.56 3.38 17.56
C GLN A 53 -8.17 4.67 18.12
N ASN A 54 -7.47 5.80 17.95
CA ASN A 54 -7.78 7.04 18.66
C ASN A 54 -8.68 8.01 17.88
N ILE A 55 -9.26 7.55 16.78
CA ILE A 55 -10.12 8.39 15.95
C ILE A 55 -11.53 8.46 16.56
N LYS A 56 -12.03 9.70 16.75
CA LYS A 56 -13.36 9.97 17.33
C LYS A 56 -14.47 10.02 16.28
N THR A 57 -14.11 10.30 15.03
CA THR A 57 -15.05 10.53 13.93
C THR A 57 -14.57 9.85 12.67
N GLY A 58 -15.48 9.23 11.92
CA GLY A 58 -15.13 8.49 10.72
C GLY A 58 -14.64 7.06 10.99
N ALA A 59 -14.49 6.28 9.94
CA ALA A 59 -14.11 4.88 9.99
C ALA A 59 -12.59 4.69 10.08
N ALA A 60 -11.84 5.49 9.31
CA ALA A 60 -10.39 5.40 9.28
C ALA A 60 -9.76 6.73 8.85
N ARG A 61 -8.53 6.97 9.30
CA ARG A 61 -7.72 8.13 8.93
C ARG A 61 -6.27 7.72 8.73
N LEU A 62 -5.63 8.27 7.70
CA LEU A 62 -4.20 8.19 7.46
C LEU A 62 -3.63 9.60 7.57
N GLU A 63 -2.65 9.77 8.46
CA GLU A 63 -1.87 10.98 8.60
C GLU A 63 -0.42 10.70 8.19
N ALA A 64 0.14 11.55 7.34
CA ALA A 64 1.54 11.49 6.96
C ALA A 64 2.17 12.88 6.98
N TRP A 65 3.37 13.00 7.54
CA TRP A 65 4.13 14.25 7.57
C TRP A 65 5.63 13.98 7.67
N ASP A 66 6.42 14.95 7.24
CA ASP A 66 7.86 14.99 7.50
C ASP A 66 8.14 15.67 8.85
N ALA A 67 8.83 14.98 9.75
CA ALA A 67 9.31 15.48 11.02
C ALA A 67 10.85 15.56 11.00
N ASN A 68 11.39 16.63 10.41
CA ASN A 68 12.83 16.92 10.33
C ASN A 68 13.62 15.86 9.54
N GLY A 69 13.18 15.54 8.32
CA GLY A 69 13.79 14.50 7.47
C GLY A 69 13.40 13.08 7.87
N GLN A 70 12.39 12.93 8.73
CA GLN A 70 11.86 11.63 9.15
C GLN A 70 10.39 11.54 8.79
N PHE A 71 10.06 10.68 7.83
CA PHE A 71 8.67 10.44 7.48
C PHE A 71 7.95 9.69 8.59
N ARG A 72 6.85 10.29 9.06
CA ARG A 72 5.95 9.73 10.06
C ARG A 72 4.62 9.43 9.39
N ILE A 73 4.17 8.19 9.54
CA ILE A 73 2.92 7.71 8.98
C ILE A 73 2.13 7.03 10.10
N VAL A 74 0.88 7.45 10.27
CA VAL A 74 -0.04 6.92 11.28
C VAL A 74 -1.37 6.58 10.62
N ILE A 75 -1.84 5.36 10.83
CA ILE A 75 -3.18 4.91 10.46
C ILE A 75 -4.01 4.79 11.73
N SER A 76 -5.13 5.49 11.79
CA SER A 76 -6.11 5.41 12.87
C SER A 76 -7.36 4.69 12.37
N ILE A 77 -7.83 3.69 13.10
CA ILE A 77 -9.08 2.96 12.78
C ILE A 77 -10.09 3.17 13.91
N HIS A 78 -11.36 3.38 13.58
CA HIS A 78 -12.39 3.56 14.58
C HIS A 78 -12.57 2.30 15.44
N PRO A 79 -12.66 2.41 16.78
CA PRO A 79 -12.71 1.25 17.68
C PRO A 79 -13.97 0.37 17.52
N GLU A 80 -15.02 0.90 16.87
CA GLU A 80 -16.23 0.12 16.56
C GLU A 80 -16.02 -0.90 15.43
N ILE A 81 -14.99 -0.71 14.58
CA ILE A 81 -14.67 -1.63 13.51
C ILE A 81 -13.94 -2.83 14.12
N ARG A 82 -14.70 -3.81 14.63
CA ARG A 82 -14.15 -5.00 15.30
C ARG A 82 -13.87 -6.16 14.34
N GLY A 83 -14.44 -6.12 13.14
CA GLY A 83 -14.27 -7.18 12.14
C GLY A 83 -12.85 -7.22 11.61
N ILE A 84 -12.13 -8.32 11.86
CA ILE A 84 -10.73 -8.49 11.41
C ILE A 84 -10.63 -8.31 9.89
N ARG A 85 -11.58 -8.86 9.11
CA ARG A 85 -11.60 -8.75 7.64
C ARG A 85 -11.77 -7.30 7.17
N GLU A 86 -12.67 -6.56 7.82
CA GLU A 86 -12.92 -5.15 7.55
C GLU A 86 -11.70 -4.29 7.91
N GLN A 87 -11.08 -4.52 9.07
CA GLN A 87 -9.83 -3.88 9.45
C GLN A 87 -8.71 -4.18 8.45
N ASN A 88 -8.56 -5.43 8.02
CA ASN A 88 -7.52 -5.86 7.09
C ASN A 88 -7.66 -5.16 5.73
N TYR A 89 -8.90 -5.03 5.23
CA TYR A 89 -9.19 -4.27 4.01
C TYR A 89 -8.89 -2.77 4.17
N ILE A 90 -9.32 -2.16 5.28
CA ILE A 90 -9.04 -0.74 5.57
C ILE A 90 -7.54 -0.47 5.57
N LEU A 91 -6.77 -1.31 6.26
CA LEU A 91 -5.32 -1.18 6.31
C LEU A 91 -4.70 -1.34 4.91
N ALA A 92 -5.15 -2.31 4.12
CA ALA A 92 -4.68 -2.51 2.74
C ALA A 92 -4.95 -1.28 1.87
N GLN A 93 -6.13 -0.67 2.00
CA GLN A 93 -6.47 0.56 1.31
C GLN A 93 -5.59 1.75 1.76
N MET A 94 -5.35 1.89 3.07
CA MET A 94 -4.46 2.93 3.57
C MET A 94 -3.01 2.75 3.10
N LEU A 95 -2.53 1.51 2.98
CA LEU A 95 -1.24 1.23 2.34
C LEU A 95 -1.23 1.63 0.86
N GLY A 96 -2.33 1.48 0.14
CA GLY A 96 -2.46 1.99 -1.23
C GLY A 96 -2.23 3.50 -1.29
N HIS A 97 -2.85 4.28 -0.40
CA HIS A 97 -2.57 5.71 -0.29
C HIS A 97 -1.09 5.99 0.05
N VAL A 98 -0.48 5.20 0.93
CA VAL A 98 0.95 5.34 1.27
C VAL A 98 1.84 5.16 0.04
N PHE A 99 1.67 4.08 -0.71
CA PHE A 99 2.58 3.75 -1.81
C PHE A 99 2.27 4.47 -3.12
N LEU A 100 1.00 4.77 -3.40
CA LEU A 100 0.56 5.39 -4.65
C LEU A 100 0.50 6.92 -4.57
N ASP A 101 0.07 7.49 -3.44
CA ASP A 101 -0.14 8.94 -3.32
C ASP A 101 0.96 9.65 -2.51
N LEU A 102 1.45 9.02 -1.44
CA LEU A 102 2.37 9.65 -0.49
C LEU A 102 3.85 9.43 -0.83
N GLN A 103 4.24 8.20 -1.17
CA GLN A 103 5.62 7.86 -1.50
C GLN A 103 6.19 8.68 -2.67
N PRO A 104 5.45 8.96 -3.77
CA PRO A 104 5.94 9.85 -4.82
C PRO A 104 6.21 11.27 -4.31
N LYS A 105 5.39 11.79 -3.39
CA LYS A 105 5.59 13.12 -2.77
C LYS A 105 6.80 13.12 -1.83
N MET A 106 6.99 12.04 -1.07
CA MET A 106 8.18 11.84 -0.23
C MET A 106 9.46 11.84 -1.06
N ALA A 107 9.48 11.09 -2.17
CA ALA A 107 10.64 11.00 -3.05
C ALA A 107 11.04 12.33 -3.68
N LYS A 108 10.07 13.22 -3.93
CA LYS A 108 10.31 14.57 -4.44
C LYS A 108 10.68 15.59 -3.35
N GLY A 109 10.61 15.22 -2.06
CA GLY A 109 10.75 16.17 -0.96
C GLY A 109 9.57 17.14 -0.82
N GLU A 110 8.41 16.79 -1.38
CA GLU A 110 7.21 17.62 -1.44
C GLU A 110 6.17 17.24 -0.38
N LEU A 111 6.48 16.25 0.49
CA LEU A 111 5.52 15.79 1.48
C LEU A 111 5.26 16.86 2.55
N GLN A 112 4.14 17.56 2.38
CA GLN A 112 3.49 18.31 3.44
C GLN A 112 2.63 17.38 4.31
N ARG A 113 2.18 17.88 5.47
CA ARG A 113 1.21 17.17 6.31
C ARG A 113 -0.04 16.85 5.48
N SER A 114 -0.24 15.57 5.22
CA SER A 114 -1.32 15.05 4.40
C SER A 114 -2.25 14.20 5.26
N ILE A 115 -3.55 14.35 5.05
CA ILE A 115 -4.59 13.64 5.79
C ILE A 115 -5.56 13.03 4.79
N PHE A 116 -5.76 11.71 4.87
CA PHE A 116 -6.82 11.00 4.18
C PHE A 116 -7.79 10.48 5.22
N GLU A 117 -9.04 10.92 5.17
CA GLU A 117 -10.06 10.51 6.13
C GLU A 117 -11.25 9.87 5.39
N LYS A 118 -11.72 8.73 5.90
CA LYS A 118 -12.87 8.01 5.38
C LYS A 118 -13.98 8.06 6.42
N LYS A 119 -15.06 8.76 6.10
CA LYS A 119 -16.22 8.91 6.99
C LYS A 119 -16.95 7.58 7.22
N THR A 120 -17.05 6.77 6.17
CA THR A 120 -17.70 5.45 6.17
C THR A 120 -16.67 4.35 5.96
N SER A 121 -17.04 3.11 6.30
CA SER A 121 -16.19 1.94 6.02
C SER A 121 -15.92 1.83 4.51
N PRO A 122 -14.64 1.87 4.09
CA PRO A 122 -14.27 1.71 2.70
C PRO A 122 -14.67 0.36 2.10
N LEU A 123 -14.62 -0.71 2.91
CA LEU A 123 -15.07 -2.04 2.47
C LEU A 123 -16.56 -2.00 2.11
N ARG A 124 -17.39 -1.45 3.01
CA ARG A 124 -18.84 -1.35 2.77
C ARG A 124 -19.15 -0.47 1.56
N ALA A 125 -18.42 0.63 1.39
CA ALA A 125 -18.58 1.50 0.23
C ALA A 125 -18.26 0.77 -1.10
N LEU A 126 -17.16 0.01 -1.13
CA LEU A 126 -16.79 -0.80 -2.29
C LEU A 126 -17.86 -1.86 -2.60
N LEU A 127 -18.35 -2.58 -1.59
CA LEU A 127 -19.34 -3.65 -1.79
C LEU A 127 -20.70 -3.12 -2.25
N LEU A 128 -21.04 -1.87 -1.90
CA LEU A 128 -22.25 -1.21 -2.40
C LEU A 128 -22.11 -0.74 -3.85
N ASN A 129 -20.93 -0.27 -4.25
CA ASN A 129 -20.69 0.30 -5.58
C ASN A 129 -19.35 -0.21 -6.17
N PRO A 130 -19.29 -1.48 -6.62
CA PRO A 130 -18.05 -2.06 -7.15
C PRO A 130 -17.57 -1.38 -8.44
N GLU A 131 -18.46 -0.69 -9.15
CA GLU A 131 -18.12 0.05 -10.38
C GLU A 131 -17.27 1.30 -10.12
N THR A 132 -17.29 1.83 -8.90
CA THR A 132 -16.52 3.04 -8.51
C THR A 132 -15.12 2.71 -8.00
N LEU A 133 -14.50 1.68 -8.56
CA LEU A 133 -13.23 1.15 -8.08
C LEU A 133 -12.10 2.15 -8.32
N THR A 134 -11.43 2.55 -7.25
CA THR A 134 -10.27 3.46 -7.35
C THR A 134 -8.97 2.67 -7.52
N PRO A 135 -7.87 3.28 -8.01
CA PRO A 135 -6.56 2.64 -8.04
C PRO A 135 -6.10 2.12 -6.67
N VAL A 136 -6.51 2.80 -5.60
CA VAL A 136 -6.21 2.41 -4.22
C VAL A 136 -6.99 1.16 -3.81
N ASP A 137 -8.23 1.01 -4.27
CA ASP A 137 -9.02 -0.20 -4.06
C ASP A 137 -8.45 -1.38 -4.85
N ASP A 138 -8.05 -1.18 -6.11
CA ASP A 138 -7.42 -2.24 -6.91
C ASP A 138 -6.09 -2.69 -6.29
N PHE A 139 -5.27 -1.74 -5.82
CA PHE A 139 -4.07 -2.08 -5.05
C PHE A 139 -4.41 -2.89 -3.79
N ALA A 140 -5.41 -2.47 -3.00
CA ALA A 140 -5.80 -3.17 -1.78
C ALA A 140 -6.29 -4.60 -2.06
N LEU A 141 -7.10 -4.76 -3.10
CA LEU A 141 -7.57 -6.06 -3.55
C LEU A 141 -6.41 -6.92 -4.06
N SER A 142 -5.47 -6.35 -4.81
CA SER A 142 -4.29 -7.04 -5.32
C SER A 142 -3.34 -7.47 -4.19
N LEU A 143 -3.24 -6.66 -3.14
CA LEU A 143 -2.46 -6.97 -1.95
C LEU A 143 -3.04 -8.17 -1.19
N LEU A 144 -4.35 -8.17 -0.96
CA LEU A 144 -5.05 -9.24 -0.24
C LEU A 144 -5.22 -10.51 -1.09
N LEU A 145 -5.50 -10.34 -2.38
CA LEU A 145 -5.88 -11.38 -3.33
C LEU A 145 -5.01 -11.30 -4.61
N PRO A 146 -3.71 -11.67 -4.52
CA PRO A 146 -2.83 -11.66 -5.68
C PRO A 146 -3.36 -12.57 -6.77
N LYS A 147 -3.35 -12.09 -8.02
CA LYS A 147 -3.94 -12.75 -9.18
C LYS A 147 -3.46 -14.19 -9.34
N ALA A 148 -2.15 -14.43 -9.20
CA ALA A 148 -1.57 -15.77 -9.31
C ALA A 148 -2.09 -16.74 -8.24
N MET A 149 -2.26 -16.26 -7.01
CA MET A 149 -2.77 -17.07 -5.90
C MET A 149 -4.26 -17.35 -6.08
N VAL A 150 -5.04 -16.35 -6.49
CA VAL A 150 -6.48 -16.50 -6.77
C VAL A 150 -6.71 -17.54 -7.86
N LYS A 151 -5.96 -17.46 -8.98
CA LYS A 151 -6.06 -18.45 -10.06
C LYS A 151 -5.75 -19.87 -9.58
N LYS A 152 -4.67 -20.03 -8.80
CA LYS A 152 -4.30 -21.34 -8.25
C LYS A 152 -5.38 -21.88 -7.30
N ALA A 153 -5.92 -21.03 -6.43
CA ALA A 153 -6.99 -21.39 -5.51
C ALA A 153 -8.26 -21.82 -6.27
N MET A 154 -8.67 -21.07 -7.29
CA MET A 154 -9.83 -21.39 -8.13
C MET A 154 -9.67 -22.68 -8.94
N GLY A 155 -8.44 -23.08 -9.28
CA GLY A 155 -8.17 -24.36 -9.93
C GLY A 155 -8.05 -25.56 -8.96
N THR A 156 -7.86 -25.30 -7.66
CA THR A 156 -7.60 -26.35 -6.65
C THR A 156 -8.82 -26.60 -5.75
N LEU A 157 -9.57 -25.55 -5.42
CA LEU A 157 -10.68 -25.60 -4.48
C LEU A 157 -12.01 -25.82 -5.22
N SER A 158 -12.95 -26.49 -4.56
CA SER A 158 -14.24 -26.89 -5.11
C SER A 158 -15.21 -25.74 -5.35
N SER A 159 -15.12 -24.67 -4.56
CA SER A 159 -16.08 -23.57 -4.61
C SER A 159 -15.44 -22.19 -4.39
N ARG A 160 -16.13 -21.15 -4.85
CA ARG A 160 -15.74 -19.74 -4.62
C ARG A 160 -15.78 -19.38 -3.13
N THR A 161 -16.72 -19.95 -2.37
CA THR A 161 -16.83 -19.73 -0.93
C THR A 161 -15.61 -20.29 -0.19
N ASP A 162 -15.16 -21.49 -0.57
CA ASP A 162 -13.94 -22.09 0.00
C ASP A 162 -12.71 -21.26 -0.33
N ALA A 163 -12.63 -20.75 -1.56
CA ALA A 163 -11.55 -19.84 -1.97
C ALA A 163 -11.57 -18.52 -1.18
N ALA A 164 -12.73 -17.88 -1.01
CA ALA A 164 -12.85 -16.68 -0.20
C ALA A 164 -12.44 -16.94 1.27
N ALA A 165 -12.85 -18.07 1.84
CA ALA A 165 -12.46 -18.48 3.19
C ALA A 165 -10.96 -18.75 3.30
N PHE A 166 -10.32 -19.33 2.27
CA PHE A 166 -8.89 -19.59 2.21
C PHE A 166 -8.05 -18.31 2.32
N PHE A 167 -8.49 -17.20 1.71
CA PHE A 167 -7.86 -15.89 1.85
C PHE A 167 -8.36 -15.10 3.06
N ASN A 168 -9.27 -15.65 3.85
CA ASN A 168 -9.94 -14.99 4.98
C ASN A 168 -10.59 -13.66 4.59
N VAL A 169 -11.26 -13.62 3.43
CA VAL A 169 -12.05 -12.48 2.96
C VAL A 169 -13.54 -12.83 2.88
N GLU A 170 -14.39 -11.82 2.73
CA GLU A 170 -15.81 -12.04 2.46
C GLU A 170 -16.03 -12.43 0.99
N LEU A 171 -17.02 -13.29 0.74
CA LEU A 171 -17.32 -13.76 -0.61
C LEU A 171 -17.59 -12.60 -1.60
N PRO A 172 -18.39 -11.56 -1.27
CA PRO A 172 -18.61 -10.43 -2.19
C PRO A 172 -17.31 -9.71 -2.60
N LEU A 173 -16.36 -9.59 -1.67
CA LEU A 173 -15.06 -8.97 -1.95
C LEU A 173 -14.21 -9.85 -2.89
N PHE A 174 -14.24 -11.16 -2.67
CA PHE A 174 -13.57 -12.13 -3.54
C PHE A 174 -14.16 -12.12 -4.95
N GLU A 175 -15.49 -12.05 -5.09
CA GLU A 175 -16.16 -11.95 -6.39
C GLU A 175 -15.84 -10.64 -7.11
N CYS A 176 -15.78 -9.51 -6.39
CA CYS A 176 -15.30 -8.25 -6.94
C CYS A 176 -13.90 -8.38 -7.55
N ARG A 177 -13.00 -9.10 -6.86
CA ARG A 177 -11.65 -9.35 -7.38
C ARG A 177 -11.64 -10.24 -8.63
N LEU A 178 -12.47 -11.28 -8.70
CA LEU A 178 -12.57 -12.14 -9.89
C LEU A 178 -12.98 -11.33 -11.13
N LEU A 179 -13.95 -10.43 -10.97
CA LEU A 179 -14.41 -9.55 -12.06
C LEU A 179 -13.28 -8.66 -12.59
N LEU A 180 -12.45 -8.08 -11.69
CA LEU A 180 -11.30 -7.28 -12.09
C LEU A 180 -10.26 -8.11 -12.85
N ILE A 181 -9.95 -9.32 -12.38
CA ILE A 181 -8.98 -10.20 -13.05
C ILE A 181 -9.46 -10.52 -14.49
N ASP A 182 -10.74 -10.87 -14.65
CA ASP A 182 -11.33 -11.17 -15.96
C ASP A 182 -11.32 -9.95 -16.89
N TYR A 183 -11.61 -8.76 -16.36
CA TYR A 183 -11.55 -7.51 -17.13
C TYR A 183 -10.15 -7.26 -17.69
N TYR A 184 -9.11 -7.36 -16.87
CA TYR A 184 -7.73 -7.16 -17.31
C TYR A 184 -7.26 -8.22 -18.32
N GLU A 185 -7.75 -9.45 -18.22
CA GLU A 185 -7.42 -10.51 -19.19
C GLU A 185 -8.07 -10.29 -20.54
N LYS A 186 -9.32 -9.82 -20.55
CA LYS A 186 -9.98 -9.43 -21.79
C LYS A 186 -9.31 -8.23 -22.44
N ALA A 187 -8.98 -7.20 -21.66
CA ALA A 187 -8.30 -6.00 -22.16
C ALA A 187 -6.91 -6.33 -22.75
N SER A 188 -6.11 -7.16 -22.06
CA SER A 188 -4.79 -7.56 -22.55
C SER A 188 -4.84 -8.54 -23.74
N GLY A 189 -5.84 -9.42 -23.80
CA GLY A 189 -6.09 -10.29 -24.94
C GLY A 189 -6.50 -9.54 -26.21
N ALA A 190 -7.34 -8.52 -26.07
CA ALA A 190 -7.73 -7.65 -27.18
C ALA A 190 -6.54 -6.88 -27.77
N ALA A 191 -5.65 -6.35 -26.91
CA ALA A 191 -4.44 -5.66 -27.34
C ALA A 191 -3.46 -6.59 -28.09
N LYS A 192 -3.33 -7.85 -27.67
CA LYS A 192 -2.46 -8.84 -28.35
C LYS A 192 -3.05 -9.33 -29.68
N SER A 193 -4.37 -9.47 -29.78
CA SER A 193 -5.08 -9.85 -31.02
C SER A 193 -4.94 -8.77 -32.10
N ALA A 194 -5.03 -7.48 -31.71
CA ALA A 194 -4.87 -6.36 -32.64
C ALA A 194 -3.43 -6.21 -33.20
N PHE A 195 -2.42 -6.79 -32.54
CA PHE A 195 -1.03 -6.74 -33.00
C PHE A 195 -0.66 -7.88 -33.95
N GLN A 196 -1.44 -8.98 -33.97
CA GLN A 196 -1.21 -10.13 -34.85
C GLN A 196 -1.97 -10.06 -36.18
N SER A 197 -2.79 -9.04 -36.42
CA SER A 197 -3.58 -8.87 -37.64
C SER A 197 -2.93 -7.96 -38.69
N LYS A 198 -1.60 -7.76 -38.66
CA LYS A 198 -0.90 -7.21 -39.83
C LYS A 198 -0.66 -8.36 -40.83
N PRO A 199 -1.24 -8.31 -42.04
CA PRO A 199 -1.04 -9.34 -43.03
C PRO A 199 0.44 -9.37 -43.44
N ASN A 200 1.04 -10.55 -43.37
CA ASN A 200 2.34 -10.82 -43.98
C ASN A 200 2.31 -10.33 -45.43
N PRO A 201 3.27 -9.50 -45.89
CA PRO A 201 3.40 -9.22 -47.30
C PRO A 201 3.82 -10.51 -48.01
N SER A 202 2.86 -11.07 -48.74
CA SER A 202 2.97 -11.99 -49.87
C SER A 202 4.38 -12.47 -50.22
N THR A 203 4.68 -13.72 -49.88
CA THR A 203 5.60 -14.55 -50.64
C THR A 203 4.96 -14.84 -52.00
N GLN A 204 5.31 -14.08 -53.03
CA GLN A 204 5.04 -14.47 -54.42
C GLN A 204 6.27 -15.11 -55.06
N ALA A 205 5.98 -16.26 -55.66
CA ALA A 205 6.86 -17.24 -56.27
C ALA A 205 7.82 -16.71 -57.35
N ARG A 206 8.95 -17.41 -57.52
CA ARG A 206 9.29 -17.99 -58.83
C ARG A 206 10.28 -19.16 -58.71
N ALA A 207 9.89 -20.31 -59.25
CA ALA A 207 10.77 -21.43 -59.53
C ALA A 207 11.69 -21.12 -60.71
N GLU A 208 12.93 -21.63 -60.71
CA GLU A 208 13.41 -22.65 -61.67
C GLU A 208 14.89 -23.04 -61.44
N PRO A 209 15.35 -24.19 -61.98
CA PRO A 209 16.61 -24.84 -61.62
C PRO A 209 17.73 -24.68 -62.68
N GLY A 210 18.99 -24.70 -62.22
CA GLY A 210 20.11 -25.30 -62.96
C GLY A 210 21.08 -24.40 -63.74
N LYS A 211 22.38 -24.63 -63.45
CA LYS A 211 23.62 -24.51 -64.26
C LYS A 211 24.40 -23.17 -64.38
N THR A 212 25.70 -23.36 -64.12
CA THR A 212 26.93 -22.78 -64.72
C THR A 212 27.45 -21.38 -64.35
N ARG A 213 28.57 -21.41 -63.59
CA ARG A 213 29.93 -20.91 -63.90
C ARG A 213 30.13 -19.45 -64.40
N SER A 214 31.18 -18.87 -63.78
CA SER A 214 32.16 -17.88 -64.28
C SER A 214 31.88 -16.37 -64.26
N GLU A 215 32.81 -15.69 -63.58
CA GLU A 215 33.51 -14.44 -63.95
C GLU A 215 32.86 -13.06 -63.71
N GLN A 216 33.57 -12.29 -62.87
CA GLN A 216 33.74 -10.82 -62.82
C GLN A 216 34.07 -10.21 -64.22
N PRO A 217 34.25 -8.87 -64.41
CA PRO A 217 34.10 -7.70 -63.51
C PRO A 217 33.42 -6.45 -64.16
N ARG A 218 33.41 -5.34 -63.39
CA ARG A 218 33.52 -3.90 -63.77
C ARG A 218 32.34 -2.98 -63.40
N SER A 219 32.62 -2.16 -62.39
CA SER A 219 32.45 -0.70 -62.25
C SER A 219 31.43 0.02 -63.14
N VAL A 220 30.59 0.87 -62.53
CA VAL A 220 30.51 2.33 -62.78
C VAL A 220 29.88 3.00 -61.54
N GLU A 221 30.65 3.85 -60.84
CA GLU A 221 30.14 4.99 -60.05
C GLU A 221 29.72 6.11 -61.02
N PRO A 222 28.72 6.95 -60.70
CA PRO A 222 29.10 8.26 -60.15
C PRO A 222 28.16 8.82 -59.06
N LYS A 223 28.78 9.55 -58.11
CA LYS A 223 28.56 10.98 -57.76
C LYS A 223 27.12 11.52 -57.90
N SER A 224 26.54 12.28 -56.98
CA SER A 224 27.12 13.29 -56.08
C SER A 224 26.01 14.01 -55.29
N ALA A 225 26.42 14.58 -54.14
CA ALA A 225 26.04 15.88 -53.56
C ALA A 225 24.55 16.12 -53.20
N ALA A 226 24.17 16.26 -51.93
CA ALA A 226 24.52 17.31 -50.94
C ALA A 226 23.70 18.60 -51.09
N ARG A 227 23.42 19.20 -49.90
CA ARG A 227 22.83 20.52 -49.59
C ARG A 227 21.31 20.64 -49.74
N ALA A 228 20.58 21.39 -48.91
CA ALA A 228 20.93 22.18 -47.73
C ALA A 228 19.64 22.52 -46.94
N SER A 229 19.85 22.75 -45.65
CA SER A 229 19.11 23.61 -44.71
C SER A 229 18.10 24.62 -45.25
N ALA A 230 16.99 24.75 -44.52
CA ALA A 230 16.37 26.05 -44.26
C ALA A 230 15.72 26.07 -42.87
N SER A 231 16.33 26.87 -42.00
CA SER A 231 15.79 27.44 -40.77
C SER A 231 14.76 28.52 -41.09
N ALA A 232 13.68 28.64 -40.30
CA ALA A 232 13.00 29.91 -40.09
C ALA A 232 12.19 29.87 -38.78
N SER A 233 12.64 30.69 -37.84
CA SER A 233 11.90 31.19 -36.69
C SER A 233 10.79 32.17 -37.09
N SER A 234 9.66 32.20 -36.38
CA SER A 234 8.96 33.48 -36.15
C SER A 234 8.00 33.40 -34.97
N SER A 235 8.30 34.25 -33.99
CA SER A 235 7.46 34.84 -32.96
C SER A 235 6.16 35.47 -33.48
N SER A 236 5.09 35.47 -32.68
CA SER A 236 4.35 36.69 -32.26
C SER A 236 3.05 36.36 -31.52
N ALA A 237 2.92 36.85 -30.28
CA ALA A 237 1.66 37.37 -29.73
C ALA A 237 1.43 38.81 -30.29
N PRO A 238 0.22 39.40 -30.27
CA PRO A 238 -0.19 40.16 -29.07
C PRO A 238 -1.71 40.38 -28.81
N LEU A 239 -2.01 40.67 -27.53
CA LEU A 239 -2.83 41.75 -26.90
C LEU A 239 -4.28 42.15 -27.31
N SER A 240 -5.01 42.55 -26.24
CA SER A 240 -6.08 43.59 -26.12
C SER A 240 -7.53 43.14 -26.39
N ALA A 241 -8.59 43.60 -25.71
CA ALA A 241 -8.88 44.67 -24.72
C ALA A 241 -10.17 44.26 -23.96
N GLU A 242 -10.37 44.48 -22.67
CA GLU A 242 -10.81 45.72 -21.98
C GLU A 242 -12.11 46.39 -22.48
N GLY A 243 -13.07 46.57 -21.55
CA GLY A 243 -14.24 47.45 -21.62
C GLY A 243 -15.33 47.00 -20.63
N LYS A 244 -15.35 47.48 -19.37
CA LYS A 244 -16.08 48.68 -18.86
C LYS A 244 -17.61 48.60 -19.05
N SER A 245 -18.52 48.99 -18.15
CA SER A 245 -18.58 49.62 -16.82
C SER A 245 -20.09 49.81 -16.50
N ARG A 246 -20.42 50.17 -15.23
CA ARG A 246 -21.57 50.98 -14.71
C ARG A 246 -22.53 50.25 -13.76
N THR A 247 -22.44 50.51 -12.43
CA THR A 247 -23.06 51.60 -11.59
C THR A 247 -24.54 51.31 -11.28
N ASP A 248 -25.15 51.55 -10.11
CA ASP A 248 -24.84 52.37 -8.94
C ASP A 248 -25.81 52.02 -7.77
N ALA A 249 -25.40 52.35 -6.53
CA ALA A 249 -26.18 52.83 -5.36
C ALA A 249 -27.37 51.99 -4.81
N ALA A 250 -27.71 51.93 -3.51
CA ALA A 250 -27.52 52.88 -2.40
C ALA A 250 -27.62 52.18 -1.02
N LYS A 251 -26.88 52.73 -0.04
CA LYS A 251 -27.10 52.68 1.43
C LYS A 251 -28.25 53.68 1.80
N PRO A 252 -28.83 53.74 3.03
CA PRO A 252 -28.16 53.62 4.34
C PRO A 252 -28.97 53.01 5.53
N SER A 253 -28.25 52.89 6.66
CA SER A 253 -28.61 52.49 8.05
C SER A 253 -29.48 53.54 8.80
N PRO A 254 -29.61 53.62 10.17
CA PRO A 254 -29.32 52.74 11.33
C PRO A 254 -30.40 52.82 12.47
N LYS A 255 -30.04 52.39 13.71
CA LYS A 255 -30.55 52.76 15.07
C LYS A 255 -31.45 51.72 15.80
N THR A 256 -31.42 51.47 17.12
CA THR A 256 -30.66 51.94 18.30
C THR A 256 -31.23 51.27 19.60
N LEU A 257 -30.42 51.21 20.68
CA LEU A 257 -30.72 51.16 22.15
C LEU A 257 -31.05 49.83 22.90
N ALA A 258 -30.37 49.70 24.05
CA ALA A 258 -30.46 48.73 25.15
C ALA A 258 -31.46 49.21 26.25
N PRO A 259 -31.29 48.90 27.56
CA PRO A 259 -31.43 47.65 28.36
C PRO A 259 -32.50 47.77 29.49
N SER A 260 -32.81 46.69 30.25
CA SER A 260 -33.38 46.71 31.63
C SER A 260 -33.48 45.26 32.17
N ALA A 261 -32.84 44.85 33.29
CA ALA A 261 -33.23 45.00 34.71
C ALA A 261 -34.57 44.27 35.02
N GLU A 262 -34.85 43.53 36.09
CA GLU A 262 -34.22 43.25 37.40
C GLU A 262 -35.09 42.18 38.12
N GLN A 263 -34.65 41.73 39.30
CA GLN A 263 -35.40 41.10 40.42
C GLN A 263 -35.51 39.56 40.49
N THR A 264 -34.87 38.81 41.42
CA THR A 264 -34.60 38.87 42.89
C THR A 264 -35.56 37.96 43.68
N ARG A 265 -35.01 36.96 44.40
CA ARG A 265 -35.27 36.56 45.82
C ARG A 265 -34.62 35.19 46.13
N ALA A 266 -33.59 35.16 46.98
CA ALA A 266 -33.59 34.81 48.43
C ALA A 266 -33.78 33.30 48.69
N ALA A 267 -32.90 32.56 49.38
CA ALA A 267 -32.47 32.76 50.75
C ALA A 267 -31.14 32.04 51.15
N LYS A 268 -30.41 32.66 52.08
CA LYS A 268 -29.49 32.09 53.11
C LYS A 268 -30.20 32.27 54.49
N PRO A 269 -29.69 31.84 55.67
CA PRO A 269 -28.47 31.08 56.08
C PRO A 269 -28.84 29.89 57.03
N GLN A 270 -27.96 29.01 57.57
CA GLN A 270 -26.97 29.18 58.66
C GLN A 270 -26.26 27.83 58.95
N ALA A 271 -25.07 27.92 59.57
CA ALA A 271 -24.19 26.83 60.03
C ALA A 271 -24.76 26.02 61.23
N PRO A 272 -24.14 24.88 61.61
CA PRO A 272 -23.07 24.95 62.62
C PRO A 272 -21.91 23.90 62.53
N LYS A 273 -20.74 24.35 63.03
CA LYS A 273 -19.69 23.71 63.89
C LYS A 273 -19.07 22.32 63.54
N LYS A 274 -17.74 22.35 63.32
CA LYS A 274 -16.60 21.67 64.04
C LYS A 274 -16.95 20.49 64.99
N ASP A 275 -16.27 19.34 65.03
CA ASP A 275 -14.82 19.05 65.13
C ASP A 275 -14.42 17.60 64.68
N ASP A 276 -13.12 17.45 64.37
CA ASP A 276 -12.18 16.31 64.55
C ASP A 276 -12.46 14.87 64.06
N LYS A 277 -11.69 14.40 63.05
CA LYS A 277 -10.59 13.40 63.20
C LYS A 277 -10.05 12.87 61.87
N ALA A 278 -8.75 12.60 61.88
CA ALA A 278 -7.89 12.09 60.82
C ALA A 278 -8.32 10.77 60.16
N VAL A 279 -8.09 10.63 58.84
CA VAL A 279 -7.75 9.34 58.19
C VAL A 279 -6.78 9.59 57.02
N ALA A 280 -5.84 8.67 56.91
CA ALA A 280 -4.62 8.65 56.11
C ALA A 280 -4.77 8.74 54.59
N ASN A 281 -3.73 9.32 53.98
CA ASN A 281 -3.35 9.13 52.58
C ASN A 281 -3.00 7.66 52.32
N ALA A 282 -3.53 7.07 51.25
CA ALA A 282 -3.02 5.84 50.67
C ALA A 282 -3.12 5.88 49.14
N ASP A 283 -1.96 5.69 48.53
CA ASP A 283 -1.65 5.63 47.10
C ASP A 283 -2.52 4.66 46.29
N LEU A 284 -3.01 5.13 45.14
CA LEU A 284 -3.58 4.30 44.07
C LEU A 284 -2.53 4.02 42.97
N SER A 285 -1.35 3.54 43.37
CA SER A 285 -0.27 3.09 42.47
C SER A 285 -0.17 1.55 42.36
N SER A 286 -1.25 0.81 42.65
CA SER A 286 -1.23 -0.65 42.84
C SER A 286 -2.15 -1.46 41.90
N LEU A 287 -2.35 -1.00 40.65
CA LEU A 287 -3.09 -1.79 39.63
C LEU A 287 -2.33 -2.05 38.32
N ALA A 288 -1.03 -1.71 38.28
CA ALA A 288 -0.16 -1.96 37.13
C ALA A 288 1.04 -2.84 37.52
N ARG A 289 0.81 -4.09 37.96
CA ARG A 289 1.83 -5.17 38.04
C ARG A 289 1.23 -6.50 38.53
N VAL A 290 0.29 -7.07 37.78
CA VAL A 290 -0.09 -8.49 37.94
C VAL A 290 -0.26 -9.10 36.55
N ASN A 291 0.81 -9.73 36.06
CA ASN A 291 0.85 -10.86 35.10
C ASN A 291 2.21 -10.96 34.39
N ARG A 292 3.29 -11.07 35.17
CA ARG A 292 4.61 -11.49 34.69
C ARG A 292 5.36 -12.20 35.81
N SER A 293 5.04 -13.47 36.07
CA SER A 293 5.92 -14.41 36.79
C SER A 293 5.26 -15.76 37.03
N VAL A 294 5.16 -16.61 36.00
CA VAL A 294 5.10 -18.07 36.18
C VAL A 294 5.97 -18.70 35.09
N ALA A 295 7.26 -18.88 35.38
CA ALA A 295 8.15 -19.91 34.81
C ALA A 295 9.62 -19.56 35.12
N ALA A 296 9.98 -19.46 36.40
CA ALA A 296 11.39 -19.43 36.82
C ALA A 296 11.51 -19.69 38.33
N ARG A 297 11.21 -20.91 38.79
CA ARG A 297 11.61 -21.37 40.14
C ARG A 297 11.74 -22.90 40.17
N THR A 298 12.92 -23.38 39.83
CA THR A 298 13.49 -24.62 40.37
C THR A 298 15.01 -24.48 40.39
N TYR A 299 15.55 -23.94 41.49
CA TYR A 299 16.93 -24.17 41.90
C TYR A 299 16.91 -24.51 43.39
N LYS A 300 17.29 -25.75 43.69
CA LYS A 300 18.01 -26.22 44.89
C LYS A 300 18.25 -27.71 44.72
N LYS A 301 19.49 -28.13 44.42
CA LYS A 301 20.50 -28.53 45.42
C LYS A 301 21.70 -29.15 44.71
N GLU A 302 22.89 -28.72 45.13
CA GLU A 302 24.19 -29.30 44.78
C GLU A 302 24.33 -30.74 45.28
N GLY A 303 25.03 -31.56 44.48
CA GLY A 303 25.48 -32.91 44.80
C GLY A 303 26.33 -33.43 43.64
N GLU A 304 27.57 -33.82 43.93
CA GLU A 304 28.71 -33.98 43.02
C GLU A 304 28.66 -35.11 41.97
N ARG A 305 29.39 -34.83 40.86
CA ARG A 305 30.26 -35.70 40.01
C ARG A 305 29.67 -36.60 38.90
N ALA A 306 30.32 -36.43 37.73
CA ALA A 306 30.42 -37.27 36.51
C ALA A 306 29.12 -37.40 35.68
N ASP A 307 29.06 -37.26 34.35
CA ASP A 307 30.04 -37.32 33.28
C ASP A 307 29.75 -36.27 32.19
N VAL A 308 30.80 -35.84 31.49
CA VAL A 308 30.73 -34.95 30.33
C VAL A 308 29.98 -35.66 29.20
N ALA A 309 28.74 -35.26 28.94
CA ALA A 309 27.98 -35.70 27.78
C ALA A 309 28.60 -35.11 26.50
N ALA A 310 29.09 -36.01 25.64
CA ALA A 310 29.69 -35.73 24.36
C ALA A 310 28.81 -34.85 23.46
N THR A 311 29.46 -33.96 22.71
CA THR A 311 28.85 -33.26 21.58
C THR A 311 28.23 -34.27 20.61
N PRO A 312 27.00 -34.05 20.13
CA PRO A 312 26.35 -34.98 19.22
C PRO A 312 27.17 -35.11 17.93
N GLN A 313 27.59 -36.34 17.61
CA GLN A 313 28.29 -36.59 16.35
C GLN A 313 27.38 -36.21 15.17
N PRO A 314 27.92 -35.49 14.17
CA PRO A 314 27.16 -35.12 12.98
C PRO A 314 26.78 -36.40 12.23
N SER A 315 25.50 -36.52 11.88
CA SER A 315 25.01 -37.66 11.10
C SER A 315 25.63 -37.65 9.69
N PRO A 316 26.04 -38.81 9.15
CA PRO A 316 26.68 -38.91 7.83
C PRO A 316 25.86 -38.30 6.68
N GLY A 317 24.55 -38.19 6.85
CA GLY A 317 23.64 -37.56 5.88
C GLY A 317 23.79 -36.04 5.79
N MET A 318 24.10 -35.35 6.89
CA MET A 318 24.21 -33.89 6.93
C MET A 318 25.58 -33.40 6.44
N GLU A 319 26.63 -34.23 6.58
CA GLU A 319 27.97 -33.97 6.05
C GLU A 319 27.95 -33.85 4.51
N ARG A 320 27.24 -34.76 3.84
CA ARG A 320 27.11 -34.77 2.37
C ARG A 320 26.39 -33.53 1.84
N LEU A 321 25.35 -33.07 2.53
CA LEU A 321 24.62 -31.84 2.17
C LEU A 321 25.50 -30.59 2.31
N ARG A 322 26.33 -30.53 3.35
CA ARG A 322 27.28 -29.41 3.54
C ARG A 322 28.39 -29.41 2.49
N GLN A 323 28.87 -30.58 2.07
CA GLN A 323 29.86 -30.70 0.98
C GLN A 323 29.26 -30.32 -0.38
N LEU A 324 27.98 -30.64 -0.62
CA LEU A 324 27.28 -30.25 -1.84
C LEU A 324 27.09 -28.72 -1.92
N ALA A 325 26.68 -28.10 -0.80
CA ALA A 325 26.53 -26.64 -0.71
C ALA A 325 27.84 -25.90 -0.99
N ARG A 326 28.97 -26.38 -0.45
CA ARG A 326 30.31 -25.80 -0.71
C ARG A 326 30.80 -25.99 -2.16
N LYS A 327 30.35 -27.03 -2.85
CA LYS A 327 30.68 -27.24 -4.28
C LYS A 327 29.90 -26.30 -5.19
N ILE A 328 28.63 -26.03 -4.86
CA ILE A 328 27.80 -25.08 -5.60
C ILE A 328 28.38 -23.68 -5.47
N ASP A 329 28.74 -23.27 -4.24
CA ASP A 329 29.31 -21.95 -3.97
C ASP A 329 30.60 -21.69 -4.76
N LYS A 330 31.48 -22.70 -4.85
CA LYS A 330 32.72 -22.59 -5.64
C LYS A 330 32.53 -22.61 -7.16
N SER A 331 31.42 -23.14 -7.66
CA SER A 331 31.14 -23.20 -9.11
C SER A 331 30.49 -21.94 -9.67
N VAL A 332 30.21 -20.95 -8.82
CA VAL A 332 29.62 -19.66 -9.21
C VAL A 332 30.69 -18.57 -9.39
N ASP A 333 31.89 -18.79 -8.86
CA ASP A 333 33.01 -17.84 -8.90
C ASP A 333 34.08 -18.16 -9.97
N GLU A 334 33.91 -19.24 -10.76
CA GLU A 334 34.71 -19.57 -11.97
C GLU A 334 33.85 -19.45 -13.23
#